data_AF-A0A7V4V1A8-F1
#
_entry.id   AF-A0A7V4V1A8-F1
#
_cell.length_a   1.000
_cell.length_b   1.000
_cell.length_c   1.000
_cell.angle_alpha   90.00
_cell.angle_beta   90.00
_cell.angle_gamma   90.00
#
_symmetry.space_group_name_H-M   'P 1'
#
loop_
_entity.id
_entity.type
_entity.pdbx_description
1 polymer ?
#
loop_
_entity_poly.entity_id
_entity_poly.type
_entity_poly.pdbx_seq_one_letter_code
_entity_poly.pdbx_strand_id
1 'polypeptide(L)'
;MKQLIEYGLNIEHWIKSIERAEEMLENGNLDGAKQCLSLYSNIIECKKISDGLIRDHFQFTAFKRAFESKDYATMYDMVSRVPSLKMSKPYLVVEKIWAQSIDSVLSLIIKGEAQKHKILTLLDLFASIPEKKPMVQMIVKNSEDFLRFKTAFAKKEYDIFFALVDKYNILTKFQEYSQMLEHGQYIVRRFMPAFLDCNYSRAKSIIKTLKYFQEHYYTTSHFEYLTEILHKFITYHQNRQFREFFILAEEDKELINTRLYRETVFMFDENVKKAEEFANEGCLDMLNDYIVLLFGIKKYQTQLKNILDKCFYNGLIRKIESEKMSFSIFTKILQEYICIFPDSTYIQSIIETIGLHKINKNKMDELKNILLANYLIDKPDFGRLSYSDLEEFMPNMFENLKSVV
;
A
#
# COMPACT_ATOMS: atom_id res chain seq x y z
N MET A 1 8.42 31.01 1.94
CA MET A 1 9.45 29.94 2.01
C MET A 1 9.89 29.42 0.64
N LYS A 2 9.00 29.14 -0.33
CA LYS A 2 9.42 28.74 -1.70
C LYS A 2 10.35 29.73 -2.41
N GLN A 3 10.08 31.03 -2.33
CA GLN A 3 10.95 32.04 -2.93
C GLN A 3 12.35 32.11 -2.27
N LEU A 4 12.48 31.88 -0.96
CA LEU A 4 13.80 31.87 -0.30
C LEU A 4 14.71 30.77 -0.89
N ILE A 5 14.13 29.63 -1.27
CA ILE A 5 14.83 28.53 -1.92
C ILE A 5 15.18 28.89 -3.37
N GLU A 6 14.29 29.57 -4.10
CA GLU A 6 14.55 30.05 -5.48
C GLU A 6 15.67 31.10 -5.55
N TYR A 7 15.85 31.93 -4.52
CA TYR A 7 16.96 32.89 -4.41
C TYR A 7 18.24 32.31 -3.80
N GLY A 8 18.30 31.00 -3.53
CA GLY A 8 19.49 30.34 -2.96
C GLY A 8 19.83 30.76 -1.53
N LEU A 9 18.86 31.31 -0.78
CA LEU A 9 19.08 31.85 0.56
C LEU A 9 18.72 30.85 1.66
N ASN A 10 19.57 30.78 2.69
CA ASN A 10 19.41 29.87 3.81
C ASN A 10 18.25 30.32 4.73
N ILE A 11 17.22 29.48 4.84
CA ILE A 11 16.04 29.69 5.69
C ILE A 11 16.42 29.86 7.16
N GLU A 12 17.43 29.13 7.67
CA GLU A 12 17.90 29.30 9.05
C GLU A 12 18.52 30.68 9.29
N HIS A 13 19.23 31.23 8.29
CA HIS A 13 19.82 32.55 8.41
C HIS A 13 18.74 33.64 8.45
N TRP A 14 17.68 33.48 7.66
CA TRP A 14 16.52 34.37 7.72
C TRP A 14 15.83 34.33 9.09
N ILE A 15 15.59 33.14 9.65
CA ILE A 15 15.00 32.98 10.98
C ILE A 15 15.85 33.69 12.04
N LYS A 16 17.17 33.46 12.04
CA LYS A 16 18.10 34.14 12.97
C LYS A 16 18.13 35.66 12.79
N SER A 17 18.00 36.15 11.56
CA SER A 17 17.89 37.60 11.28
C SER A 17 16.60 38.19 11.86
N ILE A 18 15.48 37.47 11.79
CA ILE A 18 14.22 37.87 12.43
C ILE A 18 14.36 37.87 13.95
N GLU A 19 14.91 36.81 14.56
CA GLU A 19 15.14 36.73 16.01
C GLU A 19 16.00 37.89 16.53
N ARG A 20 17.09 38.22 15.82
CA ARG A 20 17.94 39.38 16.16
C ARG A 20 17.21 40.71 15.97
N ALA A 21 16.43 40.84 14.90
CA ALA A 21 15.66 42.05 14.68
C ALA A 21 14.62 42.25 15.79
N GLU A 22 13.93 41.19 16.21
CA GLU A 22 13.03 41.21 17.37
C GLU A 22 13.76 41.63 18.65
N GLU A 23 14.92 41.05 18.95
CA GLU A 23 15.73 41.43 20.11
C GLU A 23 16.16 42.92 20.06
N MET A 24 16.49 43.43 18.87
CA MET A 24 16.81 44.84 18.70
C MET A 24 15.58 45.74 18.86
N LEU A 25 14.43 45.35 18.33
CA LEU A 25 13.16 46.07 18.53
C LEU A 25 12.73 46.07 20.01
N GLU A 26 12.90 44.94 20.70
CA GLU A 26 12.63 44.82 22.15
C GLU A 26 13.48 45.77 22.99
N ASN A 27 14.69 46.08 22.54
CA ASN A 27 15.60 47.03 23.17
C ASN A 27 15.42 48.47 22.66
N GLY A 28 14.40 48.74 21.84
CA GLY A 28 14.13 50.06 21.26
C GLY A 28 15.07 50.46 20.11
N ASN A 29 15.94 49.55 19.65
CA ASN A 29 16.89 49.80 18.56
C ASN A 29 16.25 49.48 17.19
N LEU A 30 15.40 50.39 16.73
CA LEU A 30 14.69 50.28 15.44
C LEU A 30 15.65 50.17 14.25
N ASP A 31 16.76 50.93 14.27
CA ASP A 31 17.71 50.98 13.16
C ASP A 31 18.55 49.71 13.05
N GLY A 32 18.96 49.16 14.20
CA GLY A 32 19.63 47.85 14.23
C GLY A 32 18.72 46.73 13.72
N ALA A 33 17.43 46.75 14.08
CA ALA A 33 16.45 45.79 13.56
C ALA A 33 16.27 45.90 12.04
N LYS A 34 16.12 47.14 11.52
CA LYS A 34 16.10 47.39 10.06
C LYS A 34 17.35 46.86 9.37
N GLN A 35 18.51 47.04 9.99
CA GLN A 35 19.78 46.56 9.44
C GLN A 35 19.83 45.02 9.38
N CYS A 36 19.37 44.33 10.42
CA CYS A 36 19.28 42.85 10.45
C CYS A 36 18.38 42.29 9.33
N LEU A 37 17.35 43.04 8.97
CA LEU A 37 16.35 42.66 7.96
C LEU A 37 16.68 43.15 6.55
N SER A 38 17.58 44.12 6.41
CA SER A 38 17.91 44.78 5.14
C SER A 38 18.40 43.81 4.05
N LEU A 39 19.12 42.75 4.45
CA LEU A 39 19.63 41.70 3.57
C LEU A 39 18.53 40.96 2.79
N TYR A 40 17.28 41.02 3.27
CA TYR A 40 16.13 40.31 2.70
C TYR A 40 15.06 41.25 2.12
N SER A 41 15.35 42.56 2.06
CA SER A 41 14.41 43.59 1.62
C SER A 41 13.99 43.48 0.14
N ASN A 42 14.76 42.76 -0.69
CA ASN A 42 14.45 42.53 -2.10
C ASN A 42 13.53 41.32 -2.34
N ILE A 43 13.23 40.52 -1.31
CA ILE A 43 12.33 39.37 -1.41
C ILE A 43 10.97 39.80 -0.88
N ILE A 44 9.95 39.79 -1.73
CA ILE A 44 8.62 40.37 -1.44
C ILE A 44 8.03 39.80 -0.14
N GLU A 45 8.07 38.49 0.04
CA GLU A 45 7.54 37.82 1.23
C GLU A 45 8.32 38.19 2.50
N CYS A 46 9.65 38.26 2.41
CA CYS A 46 10.48 38.61 3.57
C CYS A 46 10.30 40.08 3.91
N LYS A 47 10.25 40.95 2.90
CA LYS A 47 9.96 42.38 3.06
C LYS A 47 8.61 42.61 3.73
N LYS A 48 7.55 41.89 3.33
CA LYS A 48 6.24 41.98 4.00
C LYS A 48 6.31 41.61 5.48
N ILE A 49 7.09 40.57 5.84
CA ILE A 49 7.31 40.16 7.23
C ILE A 49 8.12 41.24 7.98
N SER A 50 9.23 41.71 7.39
CA SER A 50 10.09 42.75 7.97
C SER A 50 9.35 44.06 8.22
N ASP A 51 8.62 44.53 7.21
CA ASP A 51 7.84 45.77 7.29
C ASP A 51 6.72 45.62 8.32
N GLY A 52 6.11 44.43 8.42
CA GLY A 52 5.16 44.11 9.48
C GLY A 52 5.79 44.17 10.88
N LEU A 53 6.94 43.52 11.06
CA LEU A 53 7.70 43.49 12.31
C LEU A 53 8.07 44.91 12.78
N ILE A 54 8.59 45.73 11.87
CA ILE A 54 8.99 47.12 12.14
C ILE A 54 7.77 47.99 12.40
N ARG A 55 6.70 47.87 11.60
CA ARG A 55 5.48 48.66 11.81
C ARG A 55 4.88 48.37 13.18
N ASP A 56 4.87 47.11 13.58
CA ASP A 56 4.20 46.64 14.78
C ASP A 56 5.12 46.67 16.03
N HIS A 57 6.35 47.23 15.92
CA HIS A 57 7.36 47.23 16.99
C HIS A 57 6.89 47.86 18.31
N PHE A 58 6.04 48.89 18.26
CA PHE A 58 5.50 49.52 19.47
C PHE A 58 4.59 48.56 20.25
N GLN A 59 3.96 47.60 19.55
CA GLN A 59 3.16 46.54 20.17
C GLN A 59 4.06 45.56 20.93
N PHE A 60 5.30 45.33 20.51
CA PHE A 60 6.23 44.44 21.24
C PHE A 60 6.55 44.99 22.64
N THR A 61 6.79 46.30 22.77
CA THR A 61 7.04 46.93 24.08
C THR A 61 5.82 46.80 25.00
N ALA A 62 4.61 47.03 24.48
CA ALA A 62 3.38 46.88 25.25
C ALA A 62 3.11 45.40 25.61
N PHE A 63 3.38 44.48 24.68
CA PHE A 63 3.25 43.03 24.84
C PHE A 63 4.20 42.48 25.91
N LYS A 64 5.46 42.94 25.92
CA LYS A 64 6.44 42.59 26.95
C LYS A 64 6.05 43.11 28.33
N ARG A 65 5.55 44.35 28.42
CA ARG A 65 5.01 44.87 29.69
C ARG A 65 3.85 44.02 30.22
N ALA A 66 2.93 43.63 29.34
CA ALA A 66 1.81 42.74 29.71
C ALA A 66 2.32 41.37 30.18
N PHE A 67 3.38 40.84 29.56
CA PHE A 67 4.04 39.61 30.03
C PHE A 67 4.66 39.76 31.43
N GLU A 68 5.43 40.83 31.64
CA GLU A 68 6.10 41.13 32.92
C GLU A 68 5.08 41.35 34.06
N SER A 69 3.94 41.99 33.76
CA SER A 69 2.84 42.18 34.70
C SER A 69 1.92 40.96 34.86
N LYS A 70 2.18 39.86 34.14
CA LYS A 70 1.34 38.65 34.05
C LYS A 70 -0.09 38.91 33.58
N ASP A 71 -0.31 39.98 32.84
CA ASP A 71 -1.59 40.28 32.20
C ASP A 71 -1.71 39.49 30.88
N TYR A 72 -1.90 38.18 31.02
CA TYR A 72 -2.00 37.28 29.89
C TYR A 72 -3.27 37.54 29.06
N ALA A 73 -4.34 38.07 29.65
CA ALA A 73 -5.53 38.46 28.88
C ALA A 73 -5.21 39.52 27.83
N THR A 74 -4.50 40.57 28.22
CA THR A 74 -4.04 41.61 27.28
C THR A 74 -3.05 41.04 26.26
N MET A 75 -2.16 40.13 26.65
CA MET A 75 -1.24 39.48 25.70
C MET A 75 -1.99 38.71 24.60
N TYR A 76 -2.96 37.85 24.95
CA TYR A 76 -3.69 37.09 23.94
C TYR A 76 -4.55 37.97 23.05
N ASP A 77 -5.13 39.04 23.60
CA ASP A 77 -5.87 40.03 22.81
C ASP A 77 -4.94 40.76 21.82
N MET A 78 -3.74 41.19 22.23
CA MET A 78 -2.73 41.75 21.32
C MET A 78 -2.33 40.77 20.21
N VAL A 79 -2.14 39.50 20.55
CA VAL A 79 -1.80 38.42 19.60
C VAL A 79 -2.94 38.16 18.60
N SER A 80 -4.20 38.29 19.03
CA SER A 80 -5.34 38.14 18.11
C SER A 80 -5.36 39.22 17.02
N ARG A 81 -4.88 40.43 17.34
CA ARG A 81 -4.79 41.57 16.42
C ARG A 81 -3.50 41.57 15.60
N VAL A 82 -2.40 41.07 16.20
CA VAL A 82 -1.07 41.02 15.60
C VAL A 82 -0.54 39.58 15.69
N PRO A 83 -0.91 38.69 14.74
CA PRO A 83 -0.59 37.26 14.81
C PRO A 83 0.90 36.93 14.81
N SER A 84 1.76 37.81 14.32
CA SER A 84 3.22 37.62 14.36
C SER A 84 3.77 37.49 15.78
N LEU A 85 3.10 38.09 16.79
CA LEU A 85 3.48 37.97 18.19
C LEU A 85 3.41 36.53 18.73
N LYS A 86 2.72 35.60 18.05
CA LYS A 86 2.70 34.17 18.44
C LYS A 86 4.08 33.51 18.40
N MET A 87 4.98 34.03 17.57
CA MET A 87 6.34 33.49 17.44
C MET A 87 7.30 34.09 18.48
N SER A 88 6.89 35.14 19.19
CA SER A 88 7.73 35.82 20.16
C SER A 88 8.01 34.93 21.38
N LYS A 89 9.22 35.07 21.94
CA LYS A 89 9.65 34.34 23.13
C LYS A 89 8.69 34.50 24.32
N PRO A 90 8.15 35.70 24.65
CA PRO A 90 7.20 35.85 25.75
C PRO A 90 5.92 35.03 25.55
N TYR A 91 5.37 35.00 24.33
CA TYR A 91 4.17 34.19 24.04
C TYR A 91 4.42 32.69 24.25
N LEU A 92 5.54 32.19 23.72
CA LEU A 92 5.92 30.78 23.88
C LEU A 92 6.12 30.40 25.35
N VAL A 93 6.66 31.31 26.17
CA VAL A 93 6.78 31.09 27.62
C VAL A 93 5.40 31.03 28.28
N VAL A 94 4.45 31.90 27.92
CA VAL A 94 3.08 31.86 28.47
C VAL A 94 2.34 30.57 28.08
N GLU A 95 2.46 30.10 26.83
CA GLU A 95 1.90 28.80 26.43
C GLU A 95 2.53 27.62 27.20
N LYS A 96 3.83 27.70 27.51
CA LYS A 96 4.48 26.70 28.38
C LYS A 96 3.93 26.74 29.80
N ILE A 97 3.71 27.92 30.38
CA ILE A 97 3.08 28.08 31.70
C ILE A 97 1.68 27.49 31.67
N TRP A 98 0.90 27.76 30.62
CA TRP A 98 -0.42 27.17 30.44
C TRP A 98 -0.37 25.64 30.46
N ALA A 99 0.53 25.02 29.69
CA ALA A 99 0.69 23.57 29.68
C ALA A 99 1.04 23.01 31.08
N GLN A 100 1.97 23.66 31.79
CA GLN A 100 2.36 23.26 33.14
C GLN A 100 1.21 23.40 34.16
N SER A 101 0.38 24.42 34.03
CA SER A 101 -0.84 24.56 34.84
C SER A 101 -1.82 23.42 34.59
N ILE A 102 -1.99 22.99 33.35
CA ILE A 102 -2.84 21.84 32.99
C ILE A 102 -2.30 20.54 33.61
N ASP A 103 -0.99 20.31 33.54
CA ASP A 103 -0.36 19.12 34.16
C ASP A 103 -0.52 19.13 35.69
N SER A 104 -0.41 20.30 36.30
CA SER A 104 -0.62 20.47 37.74
C SER A 104 -2.08 20.17 38.12
N VAL A 105 -3.05 20.59 37.30
CA VAL A 105 -4.46 20.25 37.49
C VAL A 105 -4.69 18.75 37.36
N LEU A 106 -4.10 18.08 36.37
CA LEU A 106 -4.20 16.62 36.23
C LEU A 106 -3.65 15.89 37.45
N SER A 107 -2.52 16.35 37.99
CA SER A 107 -1.95 15.82 39.23
C SER A 107 -2.93 15.92 40.40
N LEU A 108 -3.62 17.06 40.56
CA LEU A 108 -4.67 17.20 41.58
C LEU A 108 -5.84 16.23 41.35
N ILE A 109 -6.27 16.04 40.10
CA ILE A 109 -7.38 15.13 39.78
C ILE A 109 -7.00 13.68 40.11
N ILE A 110 -5.81 13.24 39.72
CA ILE A 110 -5.32 11.88 39.98
C ILE A 110 -5.20 11.61 41.49
N LYS A 111 -4.77 12.60 42.28
CA LYS A 111 -4.67 12.49 43.75
C LYS A 111 -6.02 12.54 44.46
N GLY A 112 -7.13 12.76 43.75
CA GLY A 112 -8.45 12.97 44.37
C GLY A 112 -8.57 14.32 45.10
N GLU A 113 -7.66 15.27 44.84
CA GLU A 113 -7.60 16.58 45.49
C GLU A 113 -8.18 17.71 44.62
N ALA A 114 -8.82 17.37 43.51
CA ALA A 114 -9.35 18.28 42.49
C ALA A 114 -10.61 19.04 42.91
N GLN A 115 -10.53 19.74 44.05
CA GLN A 115 -11.55 20.66 44.48
C GLN A 115 -11.58 21.87 43.53
N LYS A 116 -12.78 22.31 43.16
CA LYS A 116 -13.02 23.40 42.20
C LYS A 116 -12.14 24.63 42.42
N HIS A 117 -11.99 25.05 43.68
CA HIS A 117 -11.19 26.23 44.01
C HIS A 117 -9.69 26.02 43.70
N LYS A 118 -9.12 24.84 44.00
CA LYS A 118 -7.71 24.54 43.72
C LYS A 118 -7.42 24.53 42.21
N ILE A 119 -8.33 23.95 41.41
CA ILE A 119 -8.22 23.96 39.95
C ILE A 119 -8.26 25.40 39.43
N LEU A 120 -9.22 26.20 39.91
CA LEU A 120 -9.34 27.61 39.50
C LEU A 120 -8.07 28.39 39.88
N THR A 121 -7.50 28.19 41.07
CA THR A 121 -6.24 28.84 41.46
C THR A 121 -5.09 28.55 40.49
N LEU A 122 -4.99 27.33 39.96
CA LEU A 122 -3.95 26.97 38.99
C LEU A 122 -4.18 27.55 37.58
N LEU A 123 -5.44 27.85 37.24
CA LEU A 123 -5.85 28.30 35.91
C LEU A 123 -6.31 29.77 35.89
N ASP A 124 -6.22 30.49 37.02
CA ASP A 124 -6.82 31.81 37.21
C ASP A 124 -6.31 32.83 36.19
N LEU A 125 -5.00 32.82 35.94
CA LEU A 125 -4.32 33.67 34.95
C LEU A 125 -4.84 33.50 33.52
N PHE A 126 -5.54 32.39 33.24
CA PHE A 126 -6.06 32.05 31.91
C PHE A 126 -7.60 32.06 31.85
N ALA A 127 -8.29 32.20 32.99
CA ALA A 127 -9.75 32.07 33.09
C ALA A 127 -10.51 33.22 32.39
N SER A 128 -9.87 34.38 32.26
CA SER A 128 -10.40 35.56 31.56
C SER A 128 -10.11 35.56 30.07
N ILE A 129 -9.20 34.70 29.59
CA ILE A 129 -8.75 34.68 28.18
C ILE A 129 -9.82 34.00 27.32
N PRO A 130 -10.42 34.69 26.33
CA PRO A 130 -11.54 34.14 25.56
C PRO A 130 -11.27 32.76 24.93
N GLU A 131 -10.05 32.54 24.42
CA GLU A 131 -9.65 31.28 23.77
C GLU A 131 -9.46 30.11 24.76
N LYS A 132 -9.05 30.39 26.01
CA LYS A 132 -8.76 29.37 27.04
C LYS A 132 -9.93 29.16 28.00
N LYS A 133 -10.76 30.18 28.21
CA LYS A 133 -11.90 30.18 29.13
C LYS A 133 -12.84 28.98 28.96
N PRO A 134 -13.26 28.57 27.74
CA PRO A 134 -14.08 27.38 27.57
C PRO A 134 -13.39 26.10 28.06
N MET A 135 -12.07 25.98 27.88
CA MET A 135 -11.28 24.84 28.39
C MET A 135 -11.25 24.85 29.91
N VAL A 136 -10.95 26.00 30.52
CA VAL A 136 -10.96 26.15 31.99
C VAL A 136 -12.31 25.76 32.56
N GLN A 137 -13.41 26.25 31.97
CA GLN A 137 -14.76 25.91 32.41
C GLN A 137 -15.07 24.42 32.27
N MET A 138 -14.64 23.78 31.18
CA MET A 138 -14.84 22.35 30.96
C MET A 138 -14.07 21.52 31.99
N ILE A 139 -12.79 21.82 32.21
CA ILE A 139 -11.92 21.11 33.16
C ILE A 139 -12.46 21.26 34.60
N VAL A 140 -12.91 22.45 34.97
CA VAL A 140 -13.46 22.71 36.31
C VAL A 140 -14.78 21.98 36.54
N LYS A 141 -15.65 21.90 35.53
CA LYS A 141 -16.97 21.27 35.65
C LYS A 141 -16.93 19.75 35.45
N ASN A 142 -16.00 19.24 34.64
CA ASN A 142 -15.94 17.85 34.19
C ASN A 142 -14.50 17.31 34.32
N SER A 143 -13.87 17.53 35.48
CA SER A 143 -12.47 17.16 35.72
C SER A 143 -12.19 15.67 35.54
N GLU A 144 -13.12 14.81 35.95
CA GLU A 144 -13.03 13.36 35.74
C GLU A 144 -13.03 12.98 34.25
N ASP A 145 -13.92 13.56 33.45
CA ASP A 145 -13.95 13.32 32.00
C ASP A 145 -12.71 13.87 31.30
N PHE A 146 -12.13 14.97 31.78
CA PHE A 146 -10.86 15.47 31.27
C PHE A 146 -9.69 14.51 31.59
N LEU A 147 -9.65 13.94 32.80
CA LEU A 147 -8.66 12.91 33.13
C LEU A 147 -8.87 11.65 32.26
N ARG A 148 -10.12 11.24 32.04
CA ARG A 148 -10.45 10.12 31.14
C ARG A 148 -10.00 10.39 29.72
N PHE A 149 -10.16 11.61 29.20
CA PHE A 149 -9.66 12.00 27.87
C PHE A 149 -8.14 11.81 27.77
N LYS A 150 -7.37 12.35 28.73
CA LYS A 150 -5.91 12.19 28.75
C LYS A 150 -5.47 10.73 28.89
N THR A 151 -6.20 9.96 29.69
CA THR A 151 -5.93 8.52 29.89
C THR A 151 -6.23 7.71 28.64
N ALA A 152 -7.37 7.97 28.00
CA ALA A 152 -7.78 7.31 26.76
C ALA A 152 -6.80 7.58 25.63
N PHE A 153 -6.29 8.82 25.53
CA PHE A 153 -5.21 9.17 24.62
C PHE A 153 -3.95 8.32 24.87
N ALA A 154 -3.45 8.32 26.11
CA ALA A 154 -2.22 7.62 26.48
C ALA A 154 -2.31 6.09 26.26
N LYS A 155 -3.49 5.51 26.53
CA LYS A 155 -3.76 4.08 26.36
C LYS A 155 -4.25 3.69 24.96
N LYS A 156 -4.48 4.65 24.08
CA LYS A 156 -5.07 4.45 22.75
C LYS A 156 -6.45 3.77 22.79
N GLU A 157 -7.27 4.15 23.77
CA GLU A 157 -8.68 3.75 23.88
C GLU A 157 -9.52 4.65 22.97
N TYR A 158 -9.51 4.34 21.67
CA TYR A 158 -10.07 5.18 20.60
C TYR A 158 -11.56 5.50 20.78
N ASP A 159 -12.34 4.50 21.20
CA ASP A 159 -13.77 4.60 21.46
C ASP A 159 -14.06 5.65 22.55
N ILE A 160 -13.38 5.55 23.69
CA ILE A 160 -13.53 6.49 24.81
C ILE A 160 -13.03 7.87 24.41
N PHE A 161 -11.88 7.93 23.72
CA PHE A 161 -11.28 9.18 23.27
C PHE A 161 -12.22 9.98 22.36
N PHE A 162 -12.70 9.37 21.27
CA PHE A 162 -13.58 10.05 20.32
C PHE A 162 -14.97 10.32 20.90
N ALA A 163 -15.52 9.43 21.73
CA ALA A 163 -16.79 9.70 22.41
C ALA A 163 -16.70 10.93 23.35
N LEU A 164 -15.57 11.13 24.02
CA LEU A 164 -15.35 12.34 24.84
C LEU A 164 -15.19 13.59 23.97
N VAL A 165 -14.50 13.50 22.84
CA VAL A 165 -14.36 14.61 21.88
C VAL A 165 -15.70 15.03 21.31
N ASP A 166 -16.54 14.06 20.93
CA ASP A 166 -17.91 14.31 20.43
C ASP A 166 -18.78 14.96 21.51
N LYS A 167 -18.68 14.50 22.76
CA LYS A 167 -19.38 15.07 23.90
C LYS A 167 -18.91 16.50 24.21
N TYR A 168 -17.61 16.77 24.07
CA TYR A 168 -16.99 18.04 24.41
C TYR A 168 -16.11 18.55 23.26
N ASN A 169 -16.72 19.19 22.26
CA ASN A 169 -16.02 19.69 21.06
C ASN A 169 -14.79 20.59 21.37
N ILE A 170 -14.72 21.22 22.54
CA ILE A 170 -13.54 21.99 22.98
C ILE A 170 -12.27 21.13 23.08
N LEU A 171 -12.39 19.81 23.26
CA LEU A 171 -11.28 18.86 23.29
C LEU A 171 -10.51 18.80 21.96
N THR A 172 -11.15 19.15 20.83
CA THR A 172 -10.48 19.24 19.52
C THR A 172 -9.36 20.28 19.46
N LYS A 173 -9.33 21.22 20.43
CA LYS A 173 -8.30 22.26 20.54
C LYS A 173 -7.05 21.81 21.30
N PHE A 174 -7.07 20.62 21.90
CA PHE A 174 -5.91 20.05 22.58
C PHE A 174 -4.98 19.33 21.60
N GLN A 175 -3.69 19.32 21.89
CA GLN A 175 -2.67 18.68 21.04
C GLN A 175 -2.89 17.17 20.91
N GLU A 176 -3.46 16.53 21.93
CA GLU A 176 -3.82 15.10 21.90
C GLU A 176 -4.75 14.76 20.74
N TYR A 177 -5.68 15.66 20.40
CA TYR A 177 -6.59 15.45 19.27
C TYR A 177 -5.82 15.40 17.95
N SER A 178 -4.99 16.41 17.66
CA SER A 178 -4.19 16.42 16.43
C SER A 178 -3.23 15.24 16.35
N GLN A 179 -2.58 14.88 17.47
CA GLN A 179 -1.70 13.71 17.55
C GLN A 179 -2.46 12.40 17.32
N MET A 180 -3.70 12.30 17.80
CA MET A 180 -4.54 11.13 17.56
C MET A 180 -4.88 11.01 16.06
N LEU A 181 -5.26 12.10 15.39
CA LEU A 181 -5.52 12.08 13.94
C LEU A 181 -4.26 11.71 13.13
N GLU A 182 -3.08 12.23 13.50
CA GLU A 182 -1.81 11.85 12.90
C GLU A 182 -1.50 10.35 13.10
N HIS A 183 -1.81 9.83 14.29
CA HIS A 183 -1.71 8.39 14.56
C HIS A 183 -2.67 7.59 13.68
N GLY A 184 -3.87 8.09 13.39
CA GLY A 184 -4.79 7.53 12.39
C GLY A 184 -4.14 7.39 11.01
N GLN A 185 -3.50 8.45 10.51
CA GLN A 185 -2.77 8.41 9.24
C GLN A 185 -1.61 7.40 9.26
N TYR A 186 -0.91 7.29 10.39
CA TYR A 186 0.12 6.27 10.55
C TYR A 186 -0.47 4.85 10.46
N ILE A 187 -1.62 4.58 11.06
CA ILE A 187 -2.32 3.29 10.97
C ILE A 187 -2.70 2.98 9.51
N VAL A 188 -3.21 3.97 8.76
CA VAL A 188 -3.53 3.81 7.32
C VAL A 188 -2.32 3.29 6.54
N ARG A 189 -1.12 3.87 6.75
CA ARG A 189 0.11 3.47 6.05
C ARG A 189 0.57 2.04 6.37
N ARG A 190 0.07 1.43 7.47
CA ARG A 190 0.41 0.06 7.86
C ARG A 190 -0.44 -1.00 7.18
N PHE A 191 -1.54 -0.61 6.53
CA PHE A 191 -2.44 -1.56 5.88
C PHE A 191 -1.77 -2.26 4.71
N MET A 192 -1.24 -1.51 3.74
CA MET A 192 -0.67 -2.09 2.51
C MET A 192 0.45 -3.11 2.79
N PRO A 193 1.42 -2.86 3.69
CA PRO A 193 2.39 -3.89 4.06
C PRO A 193 1.73 -5.18 4.59
N ALA A 194 0.71 -5.07 5.44
CA ALA A 194 0.00 -6.25 5.96
C ALA A 194 -0.77 -6.99 4.86
N PHE A 195 -1.38 -6.26 3.93
CA PHE A 195 -2.08 -6.82 2.76
C PHE A 195 -1.10 -7.54 1.82
N LEU A 196 0.01 -6.90 1.45
CA LEU A 196 1.01 -7.46 0.55
C LEU A 196 1.71 -8.69 1.14
N ASP A 197 1.89 -8.73 2.47
CA ASP A 197 2.40 -9.89 3.19
C ASP A 197 1.35 -11.00 3.41
N CYS A 198 0.13 -10.83 2.86
CA CYS A 198 -1.01 -11.72 3.06
C CYS A 198 -1.38 -11.96 4.53
N ASN A 199 -1.06 -11.00 5.41
CA ASN A 199 -1.40 -11.08 6.83
C ASN A 199 -2.83 -10.58 7.08
N TYR A 200 -3.79 -11.42 6.72
CA TYR A 200 -5.23 -11.15 6.84
C TYR A 200 -5.64 -10.71 8.25
N SER A 201 -5.12 -11.38 9.29
CA SER A 201 -5.44 -11.06 10.68
C SER A 201 -5.03 -9.63 11.06
N ARG A 202 -3.84 -9.21 10.65
CA ARG A 202 -3.33 -7.86 10.88
C ARG A 202 -4.07 -6.81 10.06
N ALA A 203 -4.35 -7.09 8.78
CA ALA A 203 -5.15 -6.21 7.93
C ALA A 203 -6.54 -5.93 8.53
N LYS A 204 -7.22 -7.00 8.99
CA LYS A 204 -8.52 -6.90 9.66
C LYS A 204 -8.45 -6.11 10.98
N SER A 205 -7.40 -6.31 11.76
CA SER A 205 -7.18 -5.53 13.00
C SER A 205 -6.97 -4.04 12.71
N ILE A 206 -6.25 -3.69 11.64
CA ILE A 206 -6.03 -2.30 11.23
C ILE A 206 -7.36 -1.63 10.87
N ILE A 207 -8.20 -2.30 10.06
CA ILE A 207 -9.54 -1.82 9.70
C ILE A 207 -10.39 -1.58 10.94
N LYS A 208 -10.42 -2.55 11.87
CA LYS A 208 -11.19 -2.42 13.12
C LYS A 208 -10.82 -1.15 13.89
N THR A 209 -9.53 -0.83 13.93
CA THR A 209 -9.05 0.40 14.58
C THR A 209 -9.40 1.65 13.78
N LEU A 210 -9.30 1.62 12.45
CA LEU A 210 -9.60 2.77 11.59
C LEU A 210 -11.09 3.17 11.62
N LYS A 211 -12.00 2.26 11.99
CA LYS A 211 -13.43 2.58 12.15
C LYS A 211 -13.73 3.66 13.18
N TYR A 212 -12.81 3.92 14.12
CA TYR A 212 -12.96 5.01 15.09
C TYR A 212 -12.60 6.39 14.50
N PHE A 213 -11.93 6.44 13.35
CA PHE A 213 -11.45 7.66 12.69
C PHE A 213 -12.39 8.04 11.55
N GLN A 214 -13.33 8.93 11.81
CA GLN A 214 -14.39 9.30 10.85
C GLN A 214 -13.82 9.86 9.54
N GLU A 215 -12.71 10.61 9.59
CA GLU A 215 -12.04 11.18 8.42
C GLU A 215 -11.47 10.12 7.46
N HIS A 216 -11.39 8.86 7.91
CA HIS A 216 -10.89 7.73 7.14
C HIS A 216 -12.00 6.77 6.70
N TYR A 217 -13.27 7.18 6.74
CA TYR A 217 -14.41 6.34 6.34
C TYR A 217 -14.21 5.66 4.97
N TYR A 218 -13.99 6.45 3.91
CA TYR A 218 -13.81 5.92 2.55
C TYR A 218 -12.59 5.01 2.41
N THR A 219 -11.48 5.37 3.05
CA THR A 219 -10.26 4.55 3.08
C THR A 219 -10.52 3.21 3.78
N THR A 220 -11.28 3.24 4.88
CA THR A 220 -11.64 2.04 5.64
C THR A 220 -12.53 1.11 4.83
N SER A 221 -13.53 1.64 4.11
CA SER A 221 -14.39 0.84 3.23
C SER A 221 -13.60 0.20 2.08
N HIS A 222 -12.65 0.92 1.49
CA HIS A 222 -11.78 0.35 0.46
C HIS A 222 -10.89 -0.77 1.04
N PHE A 223 -10.33 -0.58 2.23
CA PHE A 223 -9.54 -1.61 2.91
C PHE A 223 -10.37 -2.84 3.28
N GLU A 224 -11.64 -2.67 3.64
CA GLU A 224 -12.58 -3.78 3.84
C GLU A 224 -12.74 -4.62 2.58
N TYR A 225 -13.01 -3.98 1.43
CA TYR A 225 -13.04 -4.64 0.13
C TYR A 225 -11.75 -5.42 -0.15
N LEU A 226 -10.58 -4.76 -0.02
CA LEU A 226 -9.28 -5.39 -0.24
C LEU A 226 -9.07 -6.60 0.69
N THR A 227 -9.49 -6.49 1.94
CA THR A 227 -9.35 -7.57 2.93
C THR A 227 -10.27 -8.76 2.61
N GLU A 228 -11.45 -8.52 2.06
CA GLU A 228 -12.36 -9.58 1.59
C GLU A 228 -11.79 -10.33 0.38
N ILE A 229 -11.30 -9.61 -0.64
CA ILE A 229 -10.67 -10.26 -1.79
C ILE A 229 -9.41 -11.02 -1.38
N LEU A 230 -8.61 -10.48 -0.45
CA LEU A 230 -7.42 -11.15 0.07
C LEU A 230 -7.79 -12.45 0.79
N HIS A 231 -8.90 -12.48 1.53
CA HIS A 231 -9.36 -13.69 2.19
C HIS A 231 -9.73 -14.78 1.18
N LYS A 232 -10.49 -14.44 0.14
CA LYS A 232 -10.84 -15.36 -0.95
C LYS A 232 -9.58 -15.87 -1.65
N PHE A 233 -8.64 -14.96 -1.95
CA PHE A 233 -7.37 -15.27 -2.59
C PHE A 233 -6.54 -16.29 -1.78
N ILE A 234 -6.38 -16.07 -0.47
CA ILE A 234 -5.71 -17.01 0.42
C ILE A 234 -6.45 -18.36 0.47
N THR A 235 -7.78 -18.33 0.51
CA THR A 235 -8.61 -19.55 0.56
C THR A 235 -8.46 -20.39 -0.70
N TYR A 236 -8.49 -19.78 -1.88
CA TYR A 236 -8.26 -20.47 -3.16
C TYR A 236 -6.88 -21.14 -3.18
N HIS A 237 -5.84 -20.44 -2.73
CA HIS A 237 -4.50 -21.03 -2.63
C HIS A 237 -4.46 -22.23 -1.67
N GLN A 238 -5.04 -22.10 -0.47
CA GLN A 238 -5.05 -23.17 0.54
C GLN A 238 -5.80 -24.42 0.06
N ASN A 239 -6.88 -24.22 -0.70
CA ASN A 239 -7.68 -25.30 -1.29
C ASN A 239 -7.14 -25.81 -2.63
N ARG A 240 -5.96 -25.33 -3.07
CA ARG A 240 -5.32 -25.67 -4.37
C ARG A 240 -6.19 -25.33 -5.60
N GLN A 241 -7.09 -24.36 -5.46
CA GLN A 241 -7.93 -23.83 -6.54
C GLN A 241 -7.16 -22.76 -7.32
N PHE A 242 -6.08 -23.19 -8.00
CA PHE A 242 -5.12 -22.27 -8.61
C PHE A 242 -5.69 -21.51 -9.82
N ARG A 243 -6.64 -22.09 -10.55
CA ARG A 243 -7.33 -21.39 -11.64
C ARG A 243 -8.04 -20.14 -11.13
N GLU A 244 -8.86 -20.30 -10.10
CA GLU A 244 -9.61 -19.22 -9.45
C GLU A 244 -8.67 -18.21 -8.80
N PHE A 245 -7.58 -18.69 -8.20
CA PHE A 245 -6.51 -17.83 -7.65
C PHE A 245 -5.92 -16.90 -8.72
N PHE A 246 -5.54 -17.42 -9.89
CA PHE A 246 -4.98 -16.62 -10.97
C PHE A 246 -6.01 -15.67 -11.61
N ILE A 247 -7.25 -16.13 -11.80
CA ILE A 247 -8.35 -15.29 -12.31
C ILE A 247 -8.58 -14.11 -11.37
N LEU A 248 -8.69 -14.35 -10.06
CA LEU A 248 -8.91 -13.28 -9.08
C LEU A 248 -7.76 -12.27 -9.06
N ALA A 249 -6.51 -12.71 -9.24
CA ALA A 249 -5.36 -11.80 -9.35
C ALA A 249 -5.34 -10.97 -10.66
N GLU A 250 -5.88 -11.52 -11.75
CA GLU A 250 -6.05 -10.77 -13.00
C GLU A 250 -7.15 -9.70 -12.88
N GLU A 251 -8.24 -10.01 -12.17
CA GLU A 251 -9.35 -9.09 -11.88
C GLU A 251 -8.91 -7.97 -10.91
N ASP A 252 -8.25 -8.32 -9.82
CA ASP A 252 -7.76 -7.39 -8.80
C ASP A 252 -6.23 -7.30 -8.79
N LYS A 253 -5.71 -6.34 -9.57
CA LYS A 253 -4.26 -6.15 -9.80
C LYS A 253 -3.42 -5.93 -8.55
N GLU A 254 -4.00 -5.52 -7.42
CA GLU A 254 -3.27 -5.40 -6.16
C GLU A 254 -2.76 -6.75 -5.65
N LEU A 255 -3.48 -7.84 -5.95
CA LEU A 255 -3.11 -9.19 -5.53
C LEU A 255 -1.83 -9.68 -6.21
N ILE A 256 -1.53 -9.23 -7.42
CA ILE A 256 -0.28 -9.56 -8.16
C ILE A 256 0.96 -9.14 -7.36
N ASN A 257 0.85 -8.06 -6.58
CA ASN A 257 1.95 -7.54 -5.78
C ASN A 257 2.10 -8.25 -4.43
N THR A 258 1.20 -9.17 -4.09
CA THR A 258 1.28 -9.91 -2.83
C THR A 258 2.43 -10.92 -2.86
N ARG A 259 2.96 -11.21 -1.67
CA ARG A 259 3.97 -12.24 -1.48
C ARG A 259 3.47 -13.61 -1.96
N LEU A 260 2.23 -13.97 -1.61
CA LEU A 260 1.63 -15.25 -1.98
C LEU A 260 1.54 -15.44 -3.49
N TYR A 261 1.13 -14.40 -4.24
CA TYR A 261 1.12 -14.47 -5.71
C TYR A 261 2.52 -14.73 -6.27
N ARG A 262 3.53 -13.97 -5.82
CA ARG A 262 4.91 -14.13 -6.28
C ARG A 262 5.48 -15.52 -5.98
N GLU A 263 5.27 -16.03 -4.76
CA GLU A 263 5.72 -17.36 -4.37
C GLU A 263 5.03 -18.45 -5.18
N THR A 264 3.73 -18.29 -5.44
CA THR A 264 2.96 -19.23 -6.28
C THR A 264 3.47 -19.22 -7.70
N VAL A 265 3.62 -18.04 -8.32
CA VAL A 265 4.18 -17.90 -9.67
C VAL A 265 5.57 -18.54 -9.76
N PHE A 266 6.44 -18.28 -8.78
CA PHE A 266 7.77 -18.88 -8.75
C PHE A 266 7.70 -20.42 -8.73
N MET A 267 6.85 -20.99 -7.88
CA MET A 267 6.65 -22.44 -7.82
C MET A 267 6.15 -23.00 -9.16
N PHE A 268 5.20 -22.31 -9.80
CA PHE A 268 4.68 -22.71 -11.11
C PHE A 268 5.74 -22.60 -12.21
N ASP A 269 6.55 -21.54 -12.21
CA ASP A 269 7.64 -21.35 -13.17
C ASP A 269 8.72 -22.43 -13.01
N GLU A 270 9.00 -22.88 -11.79
CA GLU A 270 9.90 -24.03 -11.54
C GLU A 270 9.30 -25.36 -12.04
N ASN A 271 7.99 -25.55 -11.91
CA ASN A 271 7.31 -26.72 -12.49
C ASN A 271 7.36 -26.71 -14.02
N VAL A 272 7.20 -25.54 -14.65
CA VAL A 272 7.35 -25.37 -16.11
C VAL A 272 8.76 -25.80 -16.54
N LYS A 273 9.81 -25.35 -15.85
CA LYS A 273 11.20 -25.73 -16.20
C LYS A 273 11.42 -27.24 -16.11
N LYS A 274 10.96 -27.89 -15.05
CA LYS A 274 11.06 -29.36 -14.91
C LYS A 274 10.25 -30.09 -15.98
N ALA A 275 9.06 -29.60 -16.30
CA ALA A 275 8.24 -30.14 -17.37
C ALA A 275 8.95 -30.01 -18.73
N GLU A 276 9.65 -28.90 -19.00
CA GLU A 276 10.49 -28.74 -20.19
C GLU A 276 11.66 -29.73 -20.23
N GLU A 277 12.29 -30.05 -19.09
CA GLU A 277 13.34 -31.07 -19.00
C GLU A 277 12.81 -32.46 -19.38
N PHE A 278 11.69 -32.90 -18.79
CA PHE A 278 11.07 -34.18 -19.16
C PHE A 278 10.55 -34.19 -20.61
N ALA A 279 10.09 -33.04 -21.11
CA ALA A 279 9.72 -32.90 -22.51
C ALA A 279 10.91 -33.07 -23.45
N ASN A 280 12.11 -32.62 -23.08
CA ASN A 280 13.32 -32.86 -23.86
C ASN A 280 13.66 -34.35 -23.95
N GLU A 281 13.37 -35.11 -22.89
CA GLU A 281 13.61 -36.54 -22.85
C GLU A 281 12.49 -37.36 -23.53
N GLY A 282 11.34 -36.75 -23.82
CA GLY A 282 10.16 -37.45 -24.32
C GLY A 282 9.49 -38.34 -23.27
N CYS A 283 9.70 -38.06 -21.98
CA CYS A 283 9.21 -38.86 -20.86
C CYS A 283 7.80 -38.40 -20.42
N LEU A 284 6.78 -38.85 -21.15
CA LEU A 284 5.38 -38.49 -20.93
C LEU A 284 4.83 -38.87 -19.53
N ASP A 285 5.23 -40.02 -18.99
CA ASP A 285 4.76 -40.48 -17.68
C ASP A 285 5.21 -39.54 -16.55
N MET A 286 6.45 -39.06 -16.61
CA MET A 286 7.01 -38.13 -15.62
C MET A 286 6.50 -36.70 -15.80
N LEU A 287 6.09 -36.34 -17.02
CA LEU A 287 5.61 -35.00 -17.35
C LEU A 287 4.29 -34.65 -16.65
N ASN A 288 3.39 -35.63 -16.54
CA ASN A 288 2.02 -35.44 -16.06
C ASN A 288 1.98 -34.76 -14.69
N ASP A 289 2.83 -35.19 -13.77
CA ASP A 289 2.89 -34.67 -12.40
C ASP A 289 3.20 -33.15 -12.33
N TYR A 290 3.84 -32.59 -13.34
CA TYR A 290 4.24 -31.18 -13.38
C TYR A 290 3.28 -30.31 -14.18
N ILE A 291 2.70 -30.83 -15.26
CA ILE A 291 1.81 -30.06 -16.14
C ILE A 291 0.38 -30.01 -15.65
N VAL A 292 -0.07 -30.99 -14.85
CA VAL A 292 -1.44 -31.08 -14.31
C VAL A 292 -1.84 -29.79 -13.58
N LEU A 293 -0.91 -29.19 -12.84
CA LEU A 293 -1.15 -27.95 -12.09
C LEU A 293 -1.31 -26.73 -12.99
N LEU A 294 -0.75 -26.74 -14.20
CA LEU A 294 -0.75 -25.61 -15.14
C LEU A 294 -2.07 -25.48 -15.91
N PHE A 295 -2.86 -26.55 -15.98
CA PHE A 295 -4.08 -26.59 -16.78
C PHE A 295 -5.13 -25.60 -16.28
N GLY A 296 -5.86 -25.01 -17.23
CA GLY A 296 -6.89 -24.02 -16.96
C GLY A 296 -6.37 -22.64 -16.55
N ILE A 297 -5.05 -22.48 -16.35
CA ILE A 297 -4.45 -21.18 -16.02
C ILE A 297 -3.99 -20.49 -17.29
N LYS A 298 -4.74 -19.46 -17.69
CA LYS A 298 -4.53 -18.70 -18.94
C LYS A 298 -3.07 -18.28 -19.15
N LYS A 299 -2.41 -17.79 -18.10
CA LYS A 299 -1.01 -17.37 -18.11
C LYS A 299 -0.05 -18.44 -18.66
N TYR A 300 -0.30 -19.72 -18.39
CA TYR A 300 0.61 -20.83 -18.71
C TYR A 300 0.21 -21.62 -19.96
N GLN A 301 -0.91 -21.29 -20.62
CA GLN A 301 -1.46 -22.08 -21.73
C GLN A 301 -0.49 -22.24 -22.91
N THR A 302 0.19 -21.16 -23.31
CA THR A 302 1.17 -21.22 -24.41
C THR A 302 2.37 -22.09 -24.06
N GLN A 303 2.88 -21.98 -22.84
CA GLN A 303 4.02 -22.79 -22.37
C GLN A 303 3.64 -24.27 -22.30
N LEU A 304 2.45 -24.55 -21.77
CA LEU A 304 1.90 -25.90 -21.70
C LEU A 304 1.77 -26.54 -23.09
N LYS A 305 1.23 -25.81 -24.08
CA LYS A 305 1.15 -26.28 -25.48
C LYS A 305 2.54 -26.65 -26.01
N ASN A 306 3.53 -25.78 -25.81
CA ASN A 306 4.90 -26.00 -26.30
C ASN A 306 5.59 -27.18 -25.61
N ILE A 307 5.42 -27.34 -24.30
CA ILE A 307 5.96 -28.44 -23.51
C ILE A 307 5.41 -29.77 -24.02
N LEU A 308 4.08 -29.85 -24.20
CA LEU A 308 3.42 -31.05 -24.71
C LEU A 308 3.90 -31.39 -26.13
N ASP A 309 3.85 -30.41 -27.03
CA ASP A 309 4.31 -30.55 -28.43
C ASP A 309 5.74 -31.12 -28.49
N LYS A 310 6.65 -30.55 -27.70
CA LYS A 310 8.04 -30.99 -27.61
C LYS A 310 8.21 -32.39 -27.02
N CYS A 311 7.47 -32.71 -25.95
CA CYS A 311 7.52 -34.04 -25.33
C CYS A 311 7.06 -35.11 -26.31
N PHE A 312 5.96 -34.86 -27.01
CA PHE A 312 5.44 -35.76 -28.03
C PHE A 312 6.42 -35.97 -29.17
N TYR A 313 7.00 -34.89 -29.68
CA TYR A 313 8.02 -34.97 -30.71
C TYR A 313 9.19 -35.87 -30.27
N ASN A 314 9.80 -35.61 -29.12
CA ASN A 314 10.97 -36.37 -28.67
C ASN A 314 10.64 -37.82 -28.33
N GLY A 315 9.47 -38.08 -27.74
CA GLY A 315 8.99 -39.44 -27.49
C GLY A 315 8.81 -40.24 -28.79
N LEU A 316 8.23 -39.61 -29.80
CA LEU A 316 8.05 -40.21 -31.13
C LEU A 316 9.38 -40.53 -31.80
N ILE A 317 10.33 -39.58 -31.82
CA ILE A 317 11.67 -39.81 -32.40
C ILE A 317 12.37 -40.97 -31.71
N ARG A 318 12.38 -41.01 -30.37
CA ARG A 318 12.99 -42.10 -29.61
C ARG A 318 12.41 -43.46 -29.97
N LYS A 319 11.09 -43.56 -30.13
CA LYS A 319 10.47 -44.84 -30.52
C LYS A 319 10.77 -45.24 -31.95
N ILE A 320 10.79 -44.29 -32.88
CA ILE A 320 11.18 -44.54 -34.27
C ILE A 320 12.62 -45.06 -34.37
N GLU A 321 13.52 -44.52 -33.55
CA GLU A 321 14.93 -44.93 -33.53
C GLU A 321 15.16 -46.28 -32.84
N SER A 322 14.39 -46.57 -31.77
CA SER A 322 14.56 -47.79 -30.97
C SER A 322 13.77 -49.00 -31.48
N GLU A 323 12.61 -48.77 -32.09
CA GLU A 323 11.72 -49.81 -32.61
C GLU A 323 11.57 -49.67 -34.11
N LYS A 324 11.82 -50.75 -34.86
CA LYS A 324 11.57 -50.80 -36.31
C LYS A 324 10.06 -50.76 -36.60
N MET A 325 9.47 -49.57 -36.48
CA MET A 325 8.05 -49.32 -36.63
C MET A 325 7.60 -49.48 -38.08
N SER A 326 6.43 -50.09 -38.29
CA SER A 326 5.84 -50.22 -39.63
C SER A 326 5.31 -48.88 -40.14
N PHE A 327 5.39 -48.65 -41.46
CA PHE A 327 4.93 -47.40 -42.09
C PHE A 327 3.46 -47.08 -41.80
N SER A 328 2.59 -48.10 -41.76
CA SER A 328 1.15 -47.91 -41.50
C SER A 328 0.87 -47.42 -40.08
N ILE A 329 1.61 -47.92 -39.08
CA ILE A 329 1.47 -47.47 -37.70
C ILE A 329 1.95 -46.03 -37.60
N PHE A 330 3.12 -45.74 -38.19
CA PHE A 330 3.69 -44.40 -38.22
C PHE A 330 2.75 -43.33 -38.82
N THR A 331 2.16 -43.60 -39.99
CA THR A 331 1.24 -42.62 -40.64
C THR A 331 0.07 -42.26 -39.73
N LYS A 332 -0.42 -43.23 -38.96
CA LYS A 332 -1.49 -43.01 -37.98
C LYS A 332 -1.01 -42.12 -36.83
N ILE A 333 0.18 -42.36 -36.28
CA ILE A 333 0.74 -41.50 -35.20
C ILE A 333 0.95 -40.08 -35.69
N LEU A 334 1.51 -39.91 -36.89
CA LEU A 334 1.79 -38.59 -37.45
C LEU A 334 0.48 -37.82 -37.69
N GLN A 335 -0.57 -38.49 -38.19
CA GLN A 335 -1.90 -37.91 -38.32
C GLN A 335 -2.44 -37.44 -36.97
N GLU A 336 -2.38 -38.27 -35.94
CA GLU A 336 -2.83 -37.92 -34.59
C GLU A 336 -2.03 -36.73 -34.02
N TYR A 337 -0.70 -36.74 -34.18
CA TYR A 337 0.16 -35.65 -33.75
C TYR A 337 -0.17 -34.32 -34.44
N ILE A 338 -0.38 -34.32 -35.76
CA ILE A 338 -0.77 -33.12 -36.52
C ILE A 338 -2.15 -32.62 -36.10
N CYS A 339 -3.10 -33.52 -35.82
CA CYS A 339 -4.42 -33.14 -35.33
C CYS A 339 -4.34 -32.42 -33.98
N ILE A 340 -3.42 -32.84 -33.10
CA ILE A 340 -3.23 -32.24 -31.78
C ILE A 340 -2.39 -30.96 -31.86
N PHE A 341 -1.32 -30.95 -32.66
CA PHE A 341 -0.38 -29.84 -32.81
C PHE A 341 -0.21 -29.40 -34.27
N PRO A 342 -1.27 -28.85 -34.90
CA PRO A 342 -1.24 -28.51 -36.33
C PRO A 342 -0.22 -27.41 -36.66
N ASP A 343 0.09 -26.54 -35.69
CA ASP A 343 1.04 -25.44 -35.83
C ASP A 343 2.48 -25.83 -35.39
N SER A 344 2.75 -27.10 -35.14
CA SER A 344 4.04 -27.54 -34.60
C SER A 344 5.18 -27.31 -35.59
N THR A 345 6.27 -26.71 -35.10
CA THR A 345 7.50 -26.53 -35.88
C THR A 345 8.28 -27.84 -36.06
N TYR A 346 7.93 -28.89 -35.32
CA TYR A 346 8.61 -30.18 -35.38
C TYR A 346 8.12 -31.08 -36.50
N ILE A 347 6.96 -30.81 -37.12
CA ILE A 347 6.37 -31.66 -38.18
C ILE A 347 7.37 -31.92 -39.32
N GLN A 348 8.07 -30.88 -39.79
CA GLN A 348 9.07 -31.00 -40.85
C GLN A 348 10.27 -31.85 -40.41
N SER A 349 10.70 -31.69 -39.15
CA SER A 349 11.80 -32.47 -38.58
C SER A 349 11.43 -33.95 -38.44
N ILE A 350 10.20 -34.27 -38.02
CA ILE A 350 9.69 -35.66 -37.97
C ILE A 350 9.75 -36.29 -39.37
N ILE A 351 9.28 -35.55 -40.38
CA ILE A 351 9.30 -35.97 -41.79
C ILE A 351 10.74 -36.27 -42.25
N GLU A 352 11.70 -35.43 -41.90
CA GLU A 352 13.10 -35.54 -42.32
C GLU A 352 13.87 -36.67 -41.60
N THR A 353 13.75 -36.79 -40.28
CA THR A 353 14.47 -37.80 -39.46
C THR A 353 14.18 -39.22 -39.92
N ILE A 354 13.00 -39.47 -40.48
CA ILE A 354 12.55 -40.79 -40.94
C ILE A 354 13.14 -41.12 -42.32
N GLY A 355 13.80 -40.17 -42.98
CA GLY A 355 14.35 -40.37 -44.30
C GLY A 355 13.27 -40.57 -45.35
N LEU A 356 12.24 -39.71 -45.36
CA LEU A 356 11.25 -39.64 -46.46
C LEU A 356 11.88 -39.41 -47.84
N HIS A 357 13.19 -39.12 -47.93
CA HIS A 357 13.97 -39.19 -49.18
C HIS A 357 14.02 -40.61 -49.79
N LYS A 358 13.73 -41.67 -49.00
CA LYS A 358 13.67 -43.07 -49.45
C LYS A 358 12.25 -43.57 -49.74
N ILE A 359 11.23 -42.74 -49.53
CA ILE A 359 9.83 -43.12 -49.74
C ILE A 359 9.36 -42.55 -51.08
N ASN A 360 8.78 -43.41 -51.92
CA ASN A 360 8.32 -43.12 -53.27
C ASN A 360 7.43 -41.86 -53.30
N LYS A 361 7.63 -40.99 -54.31
CA LYS A 361 6.99 -39.66 -54.48
C LYS A 361 5.47 -39.67 -54.25
N ASN A 362 4.79 -40.75 -54.65
CA ASN A 362 3.34 -40.93 -54.47
C ASN A 362 2.90 -40.95 -52.99
N LYS A 363 3.69 -41.51 -52.07
CA LYS A 363 3.38 -41.55 -50.63
C LYS A 363 3.58 -40.19 -49.95
N MET A 364 4.47 -39.34 -50.51
CA MET A 364 4.64 -37.96 -50.06
C MET A 364 3.46 -37.07 -50.47
N ASP A 365 2.92 -37.28 -51.67
CA ASP A 365 1.72 -36.57 -52.12
C ASP A 365 0.48 -37.01 -51.32
N GLU A 366 0.41 -38.28 -50.92
CA GLU A 366 -0.63 -38.82 -50.03
C GLU A 366 -0.59 -38.18 -48.63
N LEU A 367 0.61 -38.06 -48.02
CA LEU A 367 0.82 -37.36 -46.74
C LEU A 367 0.48 -35.87 -46.83
N LYS A 368 0.84 -35.19 -47.93
CA LYS A 368 0.45 -33.80 -48.17
C LYS A 368 -1.05 -33.61 -48.29
N ASN A 369 -1.74 -34.54 -48.95
CA ASN A 369 -3.20 -34.50 -49.07
C ASN A 369 -3.90 -34.77 -47.73
N ILE A 370 -3.35 -35.66 -46.90
CA ILE A 370 -3.80 -35.90 -45.51
C ILE A 370 -3.61 -34.65 -44.64
N LEU A 371 -2.44 -34.01 -44.73
CA LEU A 371 -2.13 -32.74 -44.05
C LEU A 371 -3.11 -31.62 -44.45
N LEU A 372 -3.42 -31.52 -45.74
CA LEU A 372 -4.38 -30.55 -46.29
C LEU A 372 -5.83 -30.83 -45.86
N ALA A 373 -6.21 -32.10 -45.70
CA ALA A 373 -7.56 -32.48 -45.28
C ALA A 373 -7.81 -32.24 -43.78
N ASN A 374 -6.80 -32.48 -42.92
CA ASN A 374 -6.94 -32.34 -41.46
C ASN A 374 -6.82 -30.89 -40.95
N TYR A 375 -6.25 -29.98 -41.75
CA TYR A 375 -6.21 -28.54 -41.43
C TYR A 375 -7.61 -27.90 -41.35
N LEU A 376 -8.66 -28.63 -41.76
CA LEU A 376 -10.07 -28.21 -41.81
C LEU A 376 -10.92 -28.68 -40.62
N ILE A 377 -10.35 -29.37 -39.63
CA ILE A 377 -11.09 -29.89 -38.45
C ILE A 377 -10.95 -28.92 -37.26
N ASP A 378 -12.05 -28.74 -36.52
CA ASP A 378 -12.17 -27.82 -35.37
C ASP A 378 -11.01 -27.95 -34.38
N LYS A 379 -10.33 -26.82 -34.14
CA LYS A 379 -9.17 -26.73 -33.26
C LYS A 379 -9.60 -27.01 -31.80
N PRO A 380 -8.94 -27.94 -31.09
CA PRO A 380 -9.16 -28.04 -29.65
C PRO A 380 -8.70 -26.74 -28.97
N ASP A 381 -9.67 -26.02 -28.39
CA ASP A 381 -9.40 -24.84 -27.56
C ASP A 381 -8.96 -25.31 -26.17
N PHE A 382 -7.65 -25.50 -26.00
CA PHE A 382 -7.03 -25.83 -24.72
C PHE A 382 -7.39 -24.83 -23.60
N GLY A 383 -7.94 -23.64 -23.93
CA GLY A 383 -8.43 -22.67 -22.97
C GLY A 383 -9.78 -22.99 -22.34
N ARG A 384 -10.53 -23.97 -22.89
CA ARG A 384 -11.87 -24.37 -22.40
C ARG A 384 -11.93 -25.76 -21.76
N LEU A 385 -10.89 -26.57 -21.90
CA LEU A 385 -10.85 -27.91 -21.34
C LEU A 385 -10.79 -27.84 -19.80
N SER A 386 -11.78 -28.42 -19.14
CA SER A 386 -11.80 -28.62 -17.69
C SER A 386 -10.87 -29.78 -17.29
N TYR A 387 -10.54 -29.89 -16.00
CA TYR A 387 -9.75 -31.00 -15.46
C TYR A 387 -10.37 -32.37 -15.79
N SER A 388 -11.70 -32.48 -15.77
CA SER A 388 -12.44 -33.69 -16.16
C SER A 388 -12.37 -33.97 -17.66
N ASP A 389 -12.40 -32.93 -18.52
CA ASP A 389 -12.22 -33.12 -19.97
C ASP A 389 -10.80 -33.61 -20.28
N LEU A 390 -9.82 -33.23 -19.46
CA LEU A 390 -8.44 -33.69 -19.57
C LEU A 390 -8.25 -35.07 -18.93
N GLU A 391 -8.96 -35.45 -17.87
CA GLU A 391 -9.00 -36.83 -17.37
C GLU A 391 -9.71 -37.81 -18.30
N GLU A 392 -10.50 -37.33 -19.26
CA GLU A 392 -11.14 -38.19 -20.27
C GLU A 392 -10.35 -38.16 -21.60
N PHE A 393 -9.84 -36.99 -21.98
CA PHE A 393 -9.05 -36.78 -23.18
C PHE A 393 -7.61 -37.26 -23.00
N MET A 394 -6.97 -37.02 -21.86
CA MET A 394 -5.57 -37.42 -21.64
C MET A 394 -5.43 -38.92 -21.49
N PRO A 395 -6.21 -39.70 -20.73
CA PRO A 395 -6.07 -41.16 -20.74
C PRO A 395 -6.43 -41.77 -22.08
N ASN A 396 -7.40 -41.28 -22.85
CA ASN A 396 -7.65 -41.78 -24.21
C ASN A 396 -6.57 -41.36 -25.20
N MET A 397 -6.05 -40.13 -25.10
CA MET A 397 -4.92 -39.63 -25.88
C MET A 397 -3.68 -40.43 -25.50
N PHE A 398 -3.30 -40.50 -24.23
CA PHE A 398 -2.19 -41.29 -23.65
C PHE A 398 -2.36 -42.80 -23.77
N GLU A 399 -3.56 -43.39 -23.80
CA GLU A 399 -3.79 -44.83 -24.07
C GLU A 399 -3.68 -45.10 -25.56
N ASN A 400 -4.28 -44.26 -26.41
CA ASN A 400 -4.06 -44.36 -27.86
C ASN A 400 -2.57 -44.15 -28.15
N LEU A 401 -1.90 -43.21 -27.48
CA LEU A 401 -0.47 -42.96 -27.55
C LEU A 401 0.38 -44.00 -26.83
N LYS A 402 -0.06 -44.71 -25.78
CA LYS A 402 0.66 -45.85 -25.16
C LYS A 402 0.43 -47.16 -25.91
N SER A 403 -0.61 -47.21 -26.74
CA SER A 403 -0.83 -48.30 -27.69
C SER A 403 0.01 -48.11 -28.97
N VAL A 404 0.60 -46.92 -29.12
CA VAL A 404 1.28 -46.43 -30.33
C VAL A 404 2.76 -46.10 -30.05
N VAL A 405 3.06 -45.51 -28.90
CA VAL A 405 4.35 -45.32 -28.18
C VAL A 405 4.50 -46.40 -27.12
#